data_AF-A0A2N3PS02-F1
#
_entry.id   AF-A0A2N3PS02-F1
#
_cell.length_a   1.000
_cell.length_b   1.000
_cell.length_c   1.000
_cell.angle_alpha   90.00
_cell.angle_beta   90.00
_cell.angle_gamma   90.00
#
_symmetry.space_group_name_H-M   'P 1'
#
loop_
_entity.id
_entity.type
_entity.pdbx_description
1 polymer ?
#
loop_
_entity_poly.entity_id
_entity_poly.type
_entity_poly.pdbx_seq_one_letter_code
_entity_poly.pdbx_strand_id
1 'polypeptide(L)'
;MKTVYFKSGDAEWKYELEDQEYDQIIQGILEDGTDFDEMLDESLEILRDISSMDDDELDEDDQIDQTISVAFIWHYFNTLPEDQGRIEGDVVVIEDEDGTGVSVLSADEALEQ
;
A
#
# COMPACT_ATOMS: atom_id res chain seq x y z
N MET A 1 3.13 -11.06 9.04
CA MET A 1 3.36 -9.61 8.95
C MET A 1 3.35 -9.26 7.49
N LYS A 2 2.64 -8.19 7.13
CA LYS A 2 2.54 -7.68 5.76
C LYS A 2 3.39 -6.43 5.66
N THR A 3 4.13 -6.29 4.57
CA THR A 3 5.00 -5.13 4.38
C THR A 3 4.76 -4.50 3.01
N VAL A 4 4.60 -3.18 3.04
CA VAL A 4 4.50 -2.33 1.85
C VAL A 4 5.61 -1.28 1.95
N TYR A 5 6.43 -1.21 0.92
CA TYR A 5 7.42 -0.16 0.75
C TYR A 5 6.85 0.90 -0.20
N PHE A 6 7.00 2.17 0.14
CA PHE A 6 6.68 3.28 -0.76
C PHE A 6 7.95 4.03 -1.12
N LYS A 7 8.15 4.31 -2.40
CA LYS A 7 9.31 5.04 -2.93
C LYS A 7 8.85 6.21 -3.77
N SER A 8 9.37 7.40 -3.47
CA SER A 8 9.17 8.60 -4.29
C SER A 8 10.50 9.35 -4.39
N GLY A 9 11.04 9.47 -5.61
CA GLY A 9 12.38 9.98 -5.85
C GLY A 9 13.46 9.19 -5.06
N ASP A 10 14.25 9.91 -4.26
CA ASP A 10 15.28 9.32 -3.39
C ASP A 10 14.75 8.87 -2.01
N ALA A 11 13.47 9.13 -1.70
CA ALA A 11 12.87 8.81 -0.41
C ALA A 11 12.22 7.42 -0.41
N GLU A 12 12.34 6.71 0.71
CA GLU A 12 11.80 5.38 0.93
C GLU A 12 11.13 5.30 2.31
N TRP A 13 9.90 4.78 2.33
CA TRP A 13 9.15 4.49 3.54
C TRP A 13 8.82 3.00 3.60
N LYS A 14 8.82 2.44 4.81
CA LYS A 14 8.47 1.05 5.08
C LYS A 14 7.29 1.02 6.04
N TYR A 15 6.20 0.42 5.60
CA TYR A 15 5.00 0.20 6.41
C TYR A 15 4.86 -1.28 6.74
N GLU A 16 4.62 -1.58 8.01
CA GLU A 16 4.49 -2.94 8.51
C GLU A 16 3.15 -3.10 9.22
N LEU A 17 2.42 -4.14 8.86
CA LEU A 17 1.10 -4.44 9.41
C LEU A 17 1.06 -5.84 9.99
N GLU A 18 0.53 -5.99 11.20
CA GLU A 18 0.36 -7.31 11.81
C GLU A 18 -0.75 -8.10 11.10
N ASP A 19 -0.62 -9.44 11.05
CA ASP A 19 -1.60 -10.27 10.34
C ASP A 19 -3.02 -10.14 10.94
N GLN A 20 -3.12 -9.93 12.26
CA GLN A 20 -4.42 -9.75 12.92
C GLN A 20 -5.11 -8.45 12.50
N GLU A 21 -4.36 -7.35 12.36
CA GLU A 21 -4.91 -6.05 11.93
C GLU A 21 -5.33 -6.12 10.46
N TYR A 22 -4.48 -6.71 9.63
CA TYR A 22 -4.78 -7.01 8.24
C TYR A 22 -6.10 -7.78 8.08
N ASP A 23 -6.27 -8.90 8.79
CA ASP A 23 -7.48 -9.73 8.69
C ASP A 23 -8.74 -8.93 9.09
N GLN A 24 -8.66 -8.08 10.12
CA GLN A 24 -9.79 -7.25 10.56
C GLN A 24 -10.19 -6.20 9.53
N ILE A 25 -9.19 -5.49 8.97
CA ILE A 25 -9.41 -4.43 7.99
C ILE A 25 -10.00 -5.01 6.70
N ILE A 26 -9.35 -6.04 6.16
CA ILE A 26 -9.80 -6.66 4.91
C ILE A 26 -11.18 -7.28 5.06
N GLN A 27 -11.48 -7.94 6.17
CA GLN A 27 -12.82 -8.47 6.40
C GLN A 27 -13.87 -7.34 6.34
N GLY A 28 -13.60 -6.19 6.97
CA GLY A 28 -14.47 -5.02 6.93
C GLY A 28 -14.73 -4.51 5.50
N ILE A 29 -13.66 -4.35 4.71
CA ILE A 29 -13.73 -3.90 3.31
C ILE A 29 -14.56 -4.86 2.45
N LEU A 30 -14.32 -6.17 2.61
CA LEU A 30 -15.05 -7.21 1.87
C LEU A 30 -16.54 -7.26 2.24
N GLU A 31 -16.87 -6.98 3.51
CA GLU A 31 -18.26 -6.94 3.98
C GLU A 31 -19.02 -5.71 3.48
N ASP A 32 -18.33 -4.56 3.31
CA ASP A 32 -18.92 -3.31 2.82
C ASP A 32 -19.21 -3.36 1.30
N GLY A 33 -18.48 -4.21 0.56
CA GLY A 33 -18.64 -4.34 -0.89
C GLY A 33 -17.98 -3.19 -1.66
N THR A 34 -16.86 -2.70 -1.13
CA THR A 34 -16.06 -1.61 -1.69
C THR A 34 -15.61 -1.89 -3.13
N ASP A 35 -15.58 -0.85 -3.96
CA ASP A 35 -14.97 -0.92 -5.29
C ASP A 35 -13.44 -0.94 -5.15
N PHE A 36 -12.80 -2.03 -5.56
CA PHE A 36 -11.38 -2.25 -5.30
C PHE A 36 -10.46 -1.37 -6.16
N ASP A 37 -10.89 -0.97 -7.35
CA ASP A 37 -10.07 -0.11 -8.20
C ASP A 37 -10.11 1.35 -7.69
N GLU A 38 -11.29 1.83 -7.26
CA GLU A 38 -11.42 3.13 -6.59
C GLU A 38 -10.61 3.17 -5.29
N MET A 39 -10.77 2.14 -4.44
CA MET A 39 -10.03 2.07 -3.18
C MET A 39 -8.51 1.97 -3.38
N LEU A 40 -8.04 1.37 -4.48
CA LEU A 40 -6.61 1.33 -4.79
C LEU A 40 -6.08 2.72 -5.09
N ASP A 41 -6.78 3.47 -5.95
CA ASP A 41 -6.41 4.84 -6.31
C ASP A 41 -6.37 5.73 -5.07
N GLU A 42 -7.43 5.69 -4.25
CA GLU A 42 -7.51 6.43 -2.98
C GLU A 42 -6.37 6.03 -2.02
N SER A 43 -6.09 4.73 -1.87
CA SER A 43 -5.02 4.25 -0.98
C SER A 43 -3.63 4.74 -1.40
N LEU A 44 -3.40 4.84 -2.71
CA LEU A 44 -2.14 5.36 -3.26
C LEU A 44 -2.02 6.88 -3.06
N GLU A 45 -3.12 7.62 -3.23
CA GLU A 45 -3.18 9.05 -2.94
C GLU A 45 -2.92 9.33 -1.46
N ILE A 46 -3.52 8.55 -0.55
CA ILE A 46 -3.30 8.66 0.90
C ILE A 46 -1.83 8.42 1.25
N LEU A 47 -1.21 7.34 0.74
CA LEU A 47 0.21 7.07 1.01
C LEU A 47 1.10 8.20 0.49
N ARG A 48 0.79 8.76 -0.69
CA ARG A 48 1.53 9.89 -1.25
C ARG A 48 1.41 11.13 -0.36
N ASP A 49 0.21 11.48 0.07
CA ASP A 49 -0.05 12.65 0.90
C ASP A 49 0.68 12.52 2.24
N ILE A 50 0.52 11.37 2.91
CA ILE A 50 1.15 11.08 4.20
C ILE A 50 2.68 11.02 4.09
N SER A 51 3.23 10.45 3.01
CA SER A 51 4.68 10.43 2.79
C SER A 51 5.28 11.83 2.60
N SER A 52 4.45 12.80 2.18
CA SER A 52 4.86 14.19 1.99
C SER A 52 4.74 15.02 3.27
N MET A 53 4.08 14.50 4.31
CA MET A 53 3.93 15.15 5.61
C MET A 53 5.11 14.85 6.53
N ASP A 54 5.44 15.81 7.40
CA ASP A 54 6.37 15.57 8.50
C ASP A 54 5.68 14.70 9.57
N ASP A 55 6.46 13.83 10.24
CA ASP A 55 5.94 12.88 11.26
C ASP A 55 5.21 13.58 12.42
N ASP A 56 5.64 14.80 12.78
CA ASP A 56 5.00 15.64 13.81
C ASP A 56 3.65 16.24 13.37
N GLU A 57 3.29 16.14 12.10
CA GLU A 57 2.03 16.63 11.53
C GLU A 57 0.96 15.53 11.42
N LEU A 58 1.34 14.25 11.51
CA LEU A 58 0.42 13.12 11.41
C LEU A 58 -0.44 12.98 12.65
N ASP A 59 -1.75 13.04 12.48
CA ASP A 59 -2.71 12.79 13.54
C ASP A 59 -3.22 11.33 13.55
N GLU A 60 -4.16 11.03 14.46
CA GLU A 60 -4.66 9.67 14.65
C GLU A 60 -5.47 9.21 13.44
N ASP A 61 -6.19 10.12 12.78
CA ASP A 61 -6.99 9.80 11.59
C ASP A 61 -6.06 9.49 10.40
N ASP A 62 -4.98 10.27 10.21
CA ASP A 62 -3.97 9.98 9.16
C ASP A 62 -3.33 8.59 9.34
N GLN A 63 -3.01 8.21 10.58
CA GLN A 63 -2.42 6.90 10.89
C GLN A 63 -3.40 5.76 10.61
N ILE A 64 -4.70 5.97 10.89
CA ILE A 64 -5.74 4.99 10.57
C ILE A 64 -5.87 4.83 9.06
N ASP A 65 -5.95 5.94 8.31
CA ASP A 65 -6.06 5.93 6.86
C ASP A 65 -4.84 5.28 6.18
N GLN A 66 -3.63 5.56 6.69
CA GLN A 66 -2.42 4.86 6.27
C GLN A 66 -2.52 3.35 6.50
N THR A 67 -2.96 2.94 7.69
CA THR A 67 -3.03 1.52 8.07
C THR A 67 -4.00 0.76 7.15
N ILE A 68 -5.16 1.36 6.87
CA ILE A 68 -6.16 0.80 5.95
C ILE A 68 -5.58 0.72 4.53
N SER A 69 -4.95 1.78 4.06
CA SER A 69 -4.34 1.85 2.73
C SER A 69 -3.26 0.79 2.53
N VAL A 70 -2.38 0.59 3.52
CA VAL A 70 -1.33 -0.42 3.50
C VAL A 70 -1.92 -1.83 3.47
N ALA A 71 -2.94 -2.09 4.30
CA ALA A 71 -3.63 -3.39 4.31
C ALA A 71 -4.23 -3.70 2.94
N PHE A 72 -4.92 -2.71 2.36
CA PHE A 72 -5.62 -2.85 1.11
C PHE A 72 -4.67 -3.01 -0.08
N ILE A 73 -3.62 -2.18 -0.18
CA ILE A 73 -2.60 -2.30 -1.24
C ILE A 73 -1.96 -3.68 -1.20
N TRP A 74 -1.56 -4.15 -0.01
CA TRP A 74 -0.99 -5.49 0.10
C TRP A 74 -1.96 -6.57 -0.39
N HIS A 75 -3.23 -6.50 0.05
CA HIS A 75 -4.29 -7.41 -0.38
C HIS A 75 -4.47 -7.39 -1.90
N TYR A 76 -4.64 -6.19 -2.47
CA TYR A 76 -4.92 -5.99 -3.89
C TYR A 76 -3.92 -6.75 -4.74
N PHE A 77 -2.61 -6.58 -4.51
CA PHE A 77 -1.59 -7.22 -5.33
C PHE A 77 -1.26 -8.68 -4.95
N ASN A 78 -1.45 -9.08 -3.69
CA ASN A 78 -1.13 -10.45 -3.24
C ASN A 78 -2.30 -11.43 -3.36
N THR A 79 -3.55 -10.98 -3.47
CA THR A 79 -4.70 -11.89 -3.39
C THR A 79 -5.70 -11.75 -4.52
N LEU A 80 -5.91 -10.55 -5.08
CA LEU A 80 -6.94 -10.34 -6.11
C LEU A 80 -6.57 -10.88 -7.51
N PRO A 81 -5.34 -10.68 -8.04
CA PRO A 81 -4.95 -11.23 -9.33
C PRO A 81 -5.06 -12.77 -9.39
N GLU A 82 -5.54 -13.26 -10.53
CA GLU A 82 -5.48 -14.67 -10.88
C GLU A 82 -4.03 -15.05 -11.23
N ASP A 83 -3.34 -15.79 -10.35
CA ASP A 83 -1.98 -16.40 -10.41
C ASP A 83 -0.85 -15.69 -11.20
N GLN A 84 -1.03 -15.29 -12.45
CA GLN A 84 -0.03 -14.69 -13.35
C GLN A 84 0.28 -13.19 -13.11
N GLY A 85 -0.30 -12.56 -12.11
CA GLY A 85 -0.02 -11.17 -11.73
C GLY A 85 0.04 -10.94 -10.23
N ARG A 86 0.05 -12.04 -9.45
CA ARG A 86 0.08 -11.99 -8.00
C ARG A 86 1.50 -11.76 -7.54
N ILE A 87 1.68 -10.75 -6.69
CA ILE A 87 2.92 -10.57 -5.95
C ILE A 87 2.93 -11.60 -4.80
N GLU A 88 4.05 -12.28 -4.60
CA GLU A 88 4.25 -13.15 -3.44
C GLU A 88 5.12 -12.44 -2.39
N GLY A 89 4.51 -11.98 -1.30
CA GLY A 89 5.24 -11.41 -0.17
C GLY A 89 5.18 -9.88 -0.11
N ASP A 90 6.32 -9.25 0.12
CA ASP A 90 6.40 -7.80 0.35
C ASP A 90 6.18 -7.04 -0.96
N VAL A 91 5.41 -5.96 -0.87
CA VAL A 91 5.02 -5.13 -2.02
C VAL A 91 5.84 -3.85 -2.02
N VAL A 92 6.34 -3.44 -3.17
CA VAL A 92 7.03 -2.17 -3.37
C VAL A 92 6.23 -1.33 -4.35
N VAL A 93 5.79 -0.16 -3.89
CA VAL A 93 5.15 0.88 -4.68
C VAL A 93 6.17 1.96 -4.98
N ILE A 94 6.36 2.26 -6.26
CA ILE A 94 7.34 3.25 -6.75
C ILE A 94 6.58 4.31 -7.52
N GLU A 95 6.58 5.54 -7.02
CA GLU A 95 6.05 6.68 -7.75
C GLU A 95 6.92 6.99 -8.97
N ASP A 96 6.27 7.24 -10.11
CA ASP A 96 6.95 7.67 -11.33
C ASP A 96 7.56 9.07 -11.16
N GLU A 97 8.69 9.34 -11.82
CA GLU A 97 9.39 10.63 -11.73
C GLU A 97 8.53 11.82 -12.20
N ASP A 98 7.55 11.60 -13.09
CA ASP A 98 6.60 12.65 -13.54
C ASP A 98 5.38 12.78 -12.59
N GLY A 99 5.26 11.91 -11.58
CA GLY A 99 4.17 11.93 -10.60
C GLY A 99 2.80 11.54 -11.16
N THR A 100 2.77 10.95 -12.37
CA THR A 100 1.54 10.58 -13.10
C THR A 100 1.03 9.17 -12.82
N GLY A 101 1.74 8.40 -12.01
CA GLY A 101 1.36 7.04 -11.67
C GLY A 101 2.36 6.36 -10.76
N VAL A 102 2.07 5.10 -10.45
CA VAL A 102 2.93 4.23 -9.65
C VAL A 102 3.24 2.94 -10.40
N SER A 103 4.44 2.41 -10.19
CA SER A 103 4.82 1.05 -10.54
C SER A 103 4.80 0.19 -9.28
N VAL A 104 4.25 -1.03 -9.38
CA VAL A 104 4.19 -1.95 -8.25
C VAL A 104 4.95 -3.23 -8.57
N LEU A 105 5.84 -3.63 -7.69
CA LEU A 105 6.76 -4.77 -7.85
C LEU A 105 6.82 -5.58 -6.55
N SER A 106 7.30 -6.83 -6.64
CA SER A 106 7.72 -7.55 -5.43
C SER A 106 9.01 -6.95 -4.86
N ALA A 107 9.22 -7.09 -3.55
CA ALA A 107 10.47 -6.63 -2.93
C ALA A 107 11.71 -7.35 -3.48
N ASP A 108 11.58 -8.62 -3.90
CA ASP A 108 12.66 -9.38 -4.51
C ASP A 108 13.08 -8.75 -5.86
N GLU A 109 12.10 -8.46 -6.73
CA GLU A 109 12.34 -7.79 -8.02
C GLU A 109 12.93 -6.37 -7.86
N ALA A 110 12.52 -5.65 -6.82
CA ALA A 110 13.01 -4.30 -6.56
C ALA A 110 14.47 -4.27 -6.07
N LEU A 111 14.98 -5.35 -5.48
CA LEU A 111 16.36 -5.46 -5.00
C LEU A 111 17.35 -5.90 -6.10
N GLU A 112 16.85 -6.49 -7.19
CA GLU A 112 17.66 -6.93 -8.33
C GLU A 112 17.89 -5.84 -9.39
N GLN A 113 17.31 -4.64 -9.22
CA GLN A 113 17.50 -3.47 -10.10
C GLN A 113 18.64 -2.55 -9.65
#